data_AF-A0AA40F3Q2-F1
#
_entry.id   AF-A0AA40F3Q2-F1
#
_cell.length_a   1.000
_cell.length_b   1.000
_cell.length_c   1.000
_cell.angle_alpha   90.00
_cell.angle_beta   90.00
_cell.angle_gamma   90.00
#
_symmetry.space_group_name_H-M   'P 1'
#
loop_
_entity.id
_entity.type
_entity.pdbx_description
1 polymer ?
#
loop_
_entity_poly.entity_id
_entity_poly.type
_entity_poly.pdbx_seq_one_letter_code
_entity_poly.pdbx_strand_id
1 'polypeptide(L)'
;MEDTPPSIFDLGYRCEVLFSQSTSESRLATARSRLEELHQRFGAWVSFLGALAPGHASLDHRLRFSTEVRSMVVELLLLLRRNLLIVPDLRIADLTAPLEALRGGLDCLYRVGVAIRKSSTLGLSSRIQAYSAKHDDEDYFFSLATENMTWRFPDADATICAQLATTIKFRRQHIRYQRRHQSTLRSAARHDAE
;
A
#
# COMPACT_ATOMS: atom_id res chain seq x y z
N MET A 1 12.53 23.47 18.06
CA MET A 1 12.80 22.03 18.05
C MET A 1 11.57 21.41 17.44
N GLU A 2 11.61 21.14 16.14
CA GLU A 2 10.42 20.90 15.33
C GLU A 2 9.99 19.43 15.50
N ASP A 3 8.88 19.22 16.19
CA ASP A 3 8.25 17.90 16.36
C ASP A 3 7.81 17.39 14.97
N THR A 4 8.74 16.74 14.28
CA THR A 4 8.44 16.07 13.03
C THR A 4 7.56 14.88 13.40
N PRO A 5 6.32 14.78 12.89
CA PRO A 5 5.42 13.69 13.25
C PRO A 5 6.11 12.35 12.97
N PRO A 6 5.98 11.35 13.86
CA PRO A 6 6.72 10.11 13.74
C PRO A 6 6.40 9.44 12.41
N SER A 7 7.45 9.15 11.64
CA SER A 7 7.32 8.54 10.32
C SER A 7 6.83 7.10 10.43
N ILE A 8 5.92 6.72 9.54
CA ILE A 8 5.44 5.33 9.40
C ILE A 8 6.61 4.42 9.05
N PHE A 9 7.52 4.86 8.19
CA PHE A 9 8.75 4.15 7.86
C PHE A 9 9.58 3.84 9.11
N ASP A 10 9.91 4.86 9.91
CA ASP A 10 10.77 4.69 11.09
C ASP A 10 10.11 3.79 12.14
N LEU A 11 8.81 3.97 12.39
CA LEU A 11 8.06 3.14 13.32
C LEU A 11 7.94 1.70 12.82
N GLY A 12 7.68 1.50 11.54
CA GLY A 12 7.61 0.18 10.92
C GLY A 12 8.95 -0.55 11.04
N TYR A 13 10.06 0.13 10.76
CA TYR A 13 11.39 -0.43 10.91
C TYR A 13 11.72 -0.78 12.37
N ARG A 14 11.36 0.09 13.32
CA ARG A 14 11.54 -0.21 14.76
C ARG A 14 10.73 -1.43 15.20
N CYS A 15 9.50 -1.59 14.72
CA CYS A 15 8.71 -2.78 14.99
C CYS A 15 9.35 -4.04 14.42
N GLU A 16 9.92 -3.98 13.20
CA GLU A 16 10.64 -5.10 12.58
C GLU A 16 11.83 -5.57 13.42
N VAL A 17 12.63 -4.61 13.92
CA VAL A 17 13.76 -4.90 14.81
C VAL A 17 13.28 -5.51 16.12
N LEU A 18 12.24 -4.94 16.73
CA LEU A 18 11.69 -5.44 17.99
C LEU A 18 11.09 -6.84 17.85
N PHE A 19 10.39 -7.15 16.75
CA PHE A 19 9.90 -8.50 16.49
C PHE A 19 11.04 -9.52 16.44
N SER A 20 12.13 -9.18 15.74
CA SER A 20 13.32 -10.03 15.64
C SER A 20 13.98 -10.26 17.01
N GLN A 21 14.11 -9.19 17.80
CA GLN A 21 14.64 -9.23 19.16
C GLN A 21 13.75 -10.08 20.08
N SER A 22 12.46 -9.76 20.19
CA SER A 22 11.52 -10.47 21.07
C SER A 22 11.40 -11.96 20.73
N THR A 23 11.50 -12.32 19.45
CA THR A 23 11.51 -13.73 19.01
C THR A 23 12.76 -14.44 19.50
N SER A 24 13.94 -13.81 19.37
CA SER A 24 15.22 -14.39 19.80
C SER A 24 15.36 -14.49 21.32
N GLU A 25 14.85 -13.50 22.06
CA GLU A 25 14.96 -13.39 23.52
C GLU A 25 13.90 -14.22 24.26
N SER A 26 12.81 -14.57 23.59
CA SER A 26 11.72 -15.35 24.18
C SER A 26 12.20 -16.74 24.59
N ARG A 27 12.27 -16.95 25.90
CA ARG A 27 12.64 -18.23 26.53
C ARG A 27 11.56 -19.30 26.38
N LEU A 28 10.32 -18.89 26.08
CA LEU A 28 9.15 -19.75 26.03
C LEU A 28 8.82 -20.14 24.59
N ALA A 29 8.86 -21.43 24.29
CA ALA A 29 8.62 -21.95 22.93
C ALA A 29 7.25 -21.51 22.36
N THR A 30 6.19 -21.55 23.17
CA THR A 30 4.85 -21.13 22.76
C THR A 30 4.79 -19.63 22.41
N ALA A 31 5.41 -18.78 23.22
CA ALA A 31 5.45 -17.34 22.95
C ALA A 31 6.28 -17.04 21.69
N ARG A 32 7.41 -17.74 21.53
CA ARG A 32 8.26 -17.62 20.34
C ARG A 32 7.50 -17.97 19.06
N SER A 33 6.83 -19.12 19.01
CA SER A 33 6.06 -19.54 17.84
C SER A 33 4.95 -18.54 17.48
N ARG A 34 4.26 -17.98 18.48
CA ARG A 34 3.24 -16.95 18.26
C ARG A 34 3.83 -15.64 17.78
N LEU A 35 4.99 -15.23 18.29
CA LEU A 35 5.71 -14.05 17.81
C LEU A 35 6.19 -14.22 16.37
N GLU A 36 6.71 -15.40 16.01
CA GLU A 36 7.13 -15.72 14.64
C GLU A 36 5.96 -15.60 13.66
N GLU A 37 4.79 -16.15 14.01
CA GLU A 37 3.57 -16.01 13.19
C GLU A 37 3.19 -14.52 13.02
N LEU A 38 3.16 -13.76 14.11
CA LEU A 38 2.82 -12.33 14.08
C LEU A 38 3.85 -11.51 13.29
N HIS A 39 5.14 -11.85 13.39
CA HIS A 39 6.23 -11.22 12.65
C HIS A 39 6.09 -11.48 11.15
N GLN A 40 5.82 -12.72 10.73
CA GLN A 40 5.54 -13.04 9.34
C GLN A 40 4.36 -12.26 8.78
N ARG A 41 3.28 -12.14 9.56
CA ARG A 41 2.09 -11.35 9.18
C ARG A 41 2.40 -9.86 9.07
N PHE A 42 3.22 -9.33 9.96
CA PHE A 42 3.71 -7.95 9.88
C PHE A 42 4.54 -7.73 8.60
N GLY A 43 5.49 -8.62 8.31
CA GLY A 43 6.29 -8.55 7.09
C GLY A 43 5.45 -8.66 5.81
N ALA A 44 4.41 -9.48 5.82
CA ALA A 44 3.45 -9.56 4.72
C ALA A 44 2.69 -8.24 4.53
N TRP A 45 2.26 -7.58 5.63
CA TRP A 45 1.64 -6.25 5.57
C TRP A 45 2.61 -5.19 5.03
N VAL A 46 3.84 -5.17 5.52
CA VAL A 46 4.91 -4.25 5.05
C VAL A 46 5.09 -4.40 3.54
N SER A 47 5.21 -5.64 3.06
CA SER A 47 5.40 -5.95 1.64
C SER A 47 4.17 -5.59 0.81
N PHE A 48 2.97 -5.93 1.31
CA PHE A 48 1.70 -5.67 0.63
C PHE A 48 1.44 -4.18 0.42
N LEU A 49 1.80 -3.34 1.39
CA LEU A 49 1.64 -1.90 1.31
C LEU A 49 2.87 -1.17 0.81
N GLY A 50 4.06 -1.78 0.79
CA GLY A 50 5.31 -1.03 0.62
C GLY A 50 5.54 -0.03 1.76
N ALA A 51 5.18 -0.41 2.99
CA ALA A 51 5.28 0.48 4.16
C ALA A 51 6.71 0.98 4.40
N LEU A 52 7.70 0.14 4.10
CA LEU A 52 9.13 0.43 4.20
C LEU A 52 9.79 0.71 2.83
N ALA A 53 9.02 1.14 1.83
CA ALA A 53 9.58 1.51 0.54
C ALA A 53 10.22 2.92 0.60
N PRO A 54 11.30 3.18 -0.15
CA PRO A 54 11.97 4.49 -0.13
C PRO A 54 11.21 5.56 -0.92
N GLY A 55 11.42 6.83 -0.56
CA GLY A 55 10.99 8.00 -1.35
C GLY A 55 9.49 8.07 -1.60
N HIS A 56 9.09 8.30 -2.85
CA HIS A 56 7.67 8.45 -3.23
C HIS A 56 6.84 7.16 -3.14
N ALA A 57 7.51 6.00 -3.06
CA ALA A 57 6.86 4.71 -2.85
C ALA A 57 6.49 4.47 -1.38
N SER A 58 7.08 5.25 -0.45
CA SER A 58 6.82 5.14 0.98
C SER A 58 5.36 5.39 1.31
N LEU A 59 4.89 4.74 2.37
CA LEU A 59 3.53 4.95 2.84
C LEU A 59 3.35 6.37 3.41
N ASP A 60 4.39 6.95 4.00
CA ASP A 60 4.43 8.36 4.41
C ASP A 60 4.12 9.30 3.25
N HIS A 61 4.81 9.13 2.11
CA HIS A 61 4.58 10.00 0.96
C HIS A 61 3.19 9.78 0.35
N ARG A 62 2.70 8.54 0.33
CA ARG A 62 1.38 8.20 -0.20
C ARG A 62 0.23 8.74 0.65
N LEU A 63 0.41 8.85 1.96
CA LEU A 63 -0.58 9.37 2.90
C LEU A 63 -0.37 10.85 3.27
N ARG A 64 0.53 11.57 2.58
CA ARG A 64 0.87 12.97 2.92
C ARG A 64 -0.31 13.95 2.95
N PHE A 65 -1.40 13.64 2.24
CA PHE A 65 -2.62 14.45 2.20
C PHE A 65 -3.80 13.80 2.95
N SER A 66 -3.58 12.68 3.63
CA SER A 66 -4.60 11.94 4.37
C SER A 66 -4.14 11.78 5.81
N THR A 67 -4.18 12.89 6.55
CA THR A 67 -3.65 13.04 7.90
C THR A 67 -4.28 12.07 8.90
N GLU A 68 -5.58 11.80 8.77
CA GLU A 68 -6.34 10.93 9.67
C GLU A 68 -5.92 9.46 9.51
N VAL A 69 -5.79 9.01 8.26
CA VAL A 69 -5.35 7.65 7.95
C VAL A 69 -3.89 7.45 8.35
N ARG A 70 -3.05 8.47 8.12
CA ARG A 70 -1.66 8.47 8.57
C ARG A 70 -1.57 8.33 10.10
N SER A 71 -2.32 9.14 10.84
CA SER A 71 -2.35 9.08 12.31
C SER A 71 -2.80 7.70 12.81
N MET A 72 -3.85 7.13 12.21
CA MET A 72 -4.32 5.79 12.58
C MET A 72 -3.24 4.71 12.36
N VAL A 73 -2.51 4.75 11.23
CA VAL A 73 -1.41 3.80 10.97
C VAL A 73 -0.28 3.98 11.99
N VAL A 74 0.08 5.24 12.30
CA VAL A 74 1.08 5.57 13.32
C VAL A 74 0.68 5.05 14.70
N GLU A 75 -0.56 5.28 15.13
CA GLU A 75 -1.09 4.81 16.42
C GLU A 75 -1.06 3.29 16.53
N LEU A 76 -1.42 2.58 15.46
CA LEU A 76 -1.36 1.12 15.41
C LEU A 76 0.08 0.62 15.50
N LEU A 77 1.04 1.25 14.82
CA LEU A 77 2.46 0.89 14.92
C LEU A 77 3.02 1.18 16.31
N LEU A 78 2.62 2.27 16.96
CA LEU A 78 2.99 2.57 18.34
C LEU A 78 2.42 1.55 19.32
N LEU A 79 1.18 1.09 19.10
CA LEU A 79 0.58 0.00 19.87
C LEU A 79 1.39 -1.29 19.72
N LEU A 80 1.76 -1.66 18.50
CA LEU A 80 2.61 -2.83 18.28
C LEU A 80 3.95 -2.68 19.02
N ARG A 81 4.62 -1.54 18.84
CA ARG A 81 5.90 -1.24 19.50
C ARG A 81 5.82 -1.39 21.01
N ARG A 82 4.79 -0.82 21.65
CA ARG A 82 4.59 -0.89 23.10
C ARG A 82 4.46 -2.33 23.58
N ASN A 83 3.69 -3.15 22.86
CA ASN A 83 3.49 -4.54 23.25
C ASN A 83 4.74 -5.41 22.97
N LEU A 84 5.51 -5.12 21.92
CA LEU A 84 6.77 -5.83 21.66
C LEU A 84 7.83 -5.55 22.72
N LEU A 85 7.86 -4.33 23.28
CA LEU A 85 8.81 -3.98 24.34
C LEU A 85 8.56 -4.72 25.66
N ILE A 86 7.32 -5.11 25.96
CA ILE A 86 6.98 -5.77 27.23
C ILE A 86 7.07 -7.29 27.14
N VAL A 87 6.85 -7.89 25.97
CA VAL A 87 6.76 -9.34 25.81
C VAL A 87 8.00 -10.12 26.30
N PRO A 88 9.25 -9.67 26.06
CA PRO A 88 10.44 -10.40 26.51
C PRO A 88 10.53 -10.56 28.05
N ASP A 89 9.99 -9.60 28.80
CA ASP A 89 10.12 -9.54 30.27
C ASP A 89 8.96 -10.21 31.02
N LEU A 90 7.90 -10.64 30.31
CA LEU A 90 6.67 -11.14 30.92
C LEU A 90 6.70 -12.64 31.21
N ARG A 91 6.03 -13.04 32.30
CA ARG A 91 5.82 -14.44 32.67
C ARG A 91 4.70 -15.04 31.80
N ILE A 92 4.64 -16.38 31.72
CA ILE A 92 3.63 -17.13 30.92
C ILE A 92 2.20 -16.64 31.17
N ALA A 93 1.83 -16.40 32.44
CA ALA A 93 0.48 -15.98 32.81
C ALA A 93 0.10 -14.60 32.25
N ASP A 94 1.08 -13.73 31.98
CA ASP A 94 0.88 -12.34 31.58
C ASP A 94 1.06 -12.12 30.07
N LEU A 95 1.48 -13.16 29.33
CA LEU A 95 1.78 -13.10 27.89
C LEU A 95 0.54 -13.03 26.99
N THR A 96 -0.61 -13.48 27.49
CA THR A 96 -1.84 -13.58 26.68
C THR A 96 -2.32 -12.20 26.19
N ALA A 97 -2.40 -11.22 27.07
CA ALA A 97 -2.94 -9.90 26.72
C ALA A 97 -2.06 -9.13 25.71
N PRO A 98 -0.73 -9.04 25.86
CA PRO A 98 0.14 -8.43 24.87
C PRO A 98 0.09 -9.12 23.50
N LEU A 99 0.06 -10.45 23.45
CA LEU A 99 0.03 -11.19 22.19
C LEU A 99 -1.29 -10.99 21.44
N GLU A 100 -2.43 -10.96 22.14
CA GLU A 100 -3.71 -10.62 21.51
C GLU A 100 -3.79 -9.14 21.09
N ALA A 101 -3.17 -8.23 21.85
CA ALA A 101 -3.05 -6.83 21.44
C ALA A 101 -2.22 -6.67 20.16
N LEU A 102 -1.10 -7.40 20.02
CA LEU A 102 -0.31 -7.45 18.79
C LEU A 102 -1.13 -7.98 17.61
N ARG A 103 -1.85 -9.08 17.82
CA ARG A 103 -2.72 -9.68 16.80
C ARG A 103 -3.81 -8.72 16.35
N GLY A 104 -4.53 -8.10 17.29
CA GLY A 104 -5.57 -7.12 16.98
C GLY A 104 -5.03 -5.88 16.27
N GLY A 105 -3.86 -5.38 16.69
CA GLY A 105 -3.19 -4.28 16.01
C GLY A 105 -2.83 -4.60 14.56
N LEU A 106 -2.32 -5.81 14.30
CA LEU A 106 -2.01 -6.28 12.95
C LEU A 106 -3.27 -6.46 12.07
N ASP A 107 -4.36 -6.99 12.64
CA ASP A 107 -5.64 -7.11 11.93
C ASP A 107 -6.16 -5.72 11.48
N CYS A 108 -6.06 -4.73 12.36
CA CYS A 108 -6.41 -3.34 12.03
C CYS A 108 -5.49 -2.76 10.95
N LEU A 109 -4.17 -2.95 11.05
CA LEU A 109 -3.22 -2.49 10.02
C LEU A 109 -3.53 -3.10 8.65
N TYR A 110 -3.88 -4.39 8.61
CA TYR A 110 -4.24 -5.06 7.36
C TYR A 110 -5.53 -4.50 6.75
N ARG A 111 -6.57 -4.28 7.56
CA ARG A 111 -7.83 -3.66 7.10
C ARG A 111 -7.61 -2.26 6.56
N VAL A 112 -6.86 -1.43 7.29
CA VAL A 112 -6.48 -0.09 6.85
C VAL A 112 -5.66 -0.15 5.57
N GLY A 113 -4.75 -1.11 5.45
CA GLY A 113 -3.96 -1.32 4.24
C GLY A 113 -4.80 -1.67 3.01
N VAL A 114 -5.77 -2.57 3.16
CA VAL A 114 -6.73 -2.90 2.09
C VAL A 114 -7.53 -1.66 1.68
N ALA A 115 -8.00 -0.88 2.66
CA ALA A 115 -8.74 0.36 2.40
C ALA A 115 -7.87 1.39 1.64
N ILE A 116 -6.62 1.61 2.07
CA ILE A 116 -5.65 2.49 1.40
C ILE A 116 -5.40 2.04 -0.04
N ARG A 117 -5.23 0.73 -0.27
CA ARG A 117 -4.97 0.22 -1.62
C ARG A 117 -6.18 0.40 -2.53
N LYS A 118 -7.38 0.12 -2.02
CA LYS A 118 -8.65 0.32 -2.73
C LYS A 118 -8.92 1.79 -3.05
N SER A 119 -8.67 2.69 -2.11
CA SER A 119 -8.83 4.14 -2.34
C SER A 119 -7.77 4.68 -3.31
N SER A 120 -6.54 4.15 -3.26
CA SER A 120 -5.47 4.51 -4.20
C SER A 120 -5.81 4.09 -5.64
N THR A 121 -6.40 2.92 -5.87
CA THR A 121 -6.84 2.49 -7.21
C THR A 121 -8.07 3.24 -7.71
N LEU A 122 -9.03 3.55 -6.82
CA LEU A 122 -10.20 4.37 -7.19
C LEU A 122 -9.81 5.82 -7.52
N GLY A 123 -8.92 6.42 -6.73
CA GLY A 123 -8.37 7.75 -7.00
C GLY A 123 -7.54 7.79 -8.29
N LEU A 124 -6.76 6.74 -8.58
CA LEU A 124 -6.02 6.61 -9.84
C LEU A 124 -6.97 6.46 -11.03
N SER A 125 -8.00 5.61 -10.93
CA SER A 125 -9.00 5.42 -11.98
C SER A 125 -9.75 6.72 -12.29
N SER A 126 -10.16 7.45 -11.25
CA SER A 126 -10.79 8.78 -11.38
C SER A 126 -9.84 9.81 -12.02
N ARG A 127 -8.56 9.83 -11.66
CA ARG A 127 -7.56 10.73 -12.27
C ARG A 127 -7.27 10.38 -13.73
N ILE A 128 -7.26 9.09 -14.08
CA ILE A 128 -7.10 8.62 -15.46
C ILE A 128 -8.35 8.98 -16.28
N GLN A 129 -9.54 8.85 -15.72
CA GLN A 129 -10.80 9.26 -16.35
C GLN A 129 -10.88 10.78 -16.57
N ALA A 130 -10.48 11.58 -15.58
CA ALA A 130 -10.41 13.03 -15.72
C ALA A 130 -9.32 13.47 -16.73
N TYR A 131 -8.24 12.71 -16.86
CA TYR A 131 -7.20 12.93 -17.88
C TYR A 131 -7.71 12.58 -19.29
N SER A 132 -8.43 11.47 -19.44
CA SER A 132 -8.95 11.02 -20.73
C SER A 132 -10.09 11.91 -21.24
N ALA A 133 -10.92 12.45 -20.37
CA ALA A 133 -11.93 13.45 -20.73
C ALA A 133 -11.35 14.73 -21.37
N LYS A 134 -10.04 14.99 -21.21
CA LYS A 134 -9.34 16.14 -21.80
C LYS A 134 -8.68 15.85 -23.16
N HIS A 135 -8.73 14.60 -23.63
CA HIS A 135 -8.06 14.18 -24.87
C HIS A 135 -9.09 13.72 -25.91
N ASP A 136 -9.21 14.51 -26.99
CA ASP A 136 -10.22 14.42 -28.06
C ASP A 136 -10.14 13.14 -28.93
N ASP A 137 -9.06 12.36 -28.82
CA ASP A 137 -8.79 11.15 -29.62
C ASP A 137 -9.31 9.83 -28.97
N GLU A 138 -10.00 9.93 -27.83
CA GLU A 138 -10.35 8.74 -27.03
C GLU A 138 -11.58 7.97 -27.55
N ASP A 139 -12.47 8.62 -28.27
CA ASP A 139 -13.64 7.97 -28.86
C ASP A 139 -13.27 7.32 -30.21
N TYR A 140 -12.40 7.97 -30.98
CA TYR A 140 -11.79 7.40 -32.19
C TYR A 140 -10.96 6.15 -31.88
N PHE A 141 -10.15 6.16 -30.83
CA PHE A 141 -9.40 4.97 -30.45
C PHE A 141 -10.31 3.84 -29.95
N PHE A 142 -11.41 4.17 -29.27
CA PHE A 142 -12.36 3.17 -28.80
C PHE A 142 -13.08 2.47 -29.96
N SER A 143 -13.51 3.23 -30.97
CA SER A 143 -14.14 2.65 -32.16
C SER A 143 -13.16 1.74 -32.90
N LEU A 144 -11.93 2.21 -33.11
CA LEU A 144 -10.87 1.42 -33.76
C LEU A 144 -10.50 0.17 -32.98
N ALA A 145 -10.43 0.25 -31.63
CA ALA A 145 -10.20 -0.92 -30.80
C ALA A 145 -11.36 -1.92 -30.89
N THR A 146 -12.60 -1.44 -30.92
CA THR A 146 -13.79 -2.30 -31.04
C THR A 146 -13.83 -2.99 -32.40
N GLU A 147 -13.60 -2.27 -33.49
CA GLU A 147 -13.49 -2.82 -34.85
C GLU A 147 -12.36 -3.83 -34.96
N ASN A 148 -11.22 -3.56 -34.32
CA ASN A 148 -10.12 -4.51 -34.31
C ASN A 148 -10.48 -5.79 -33.55
N MET A 149 -11.20 -5.69 -32.42
CA MET A 149 -11.64 -6.86 -31.66
C MET A 149 -12.69 -7.68 -32.42
N THR A 150 -13.67 -7.05 -33.06
CA THR A 150 -14.69 -7.76 -33.86
C THR A 150 -14.09 -8.42 -35.09
N TRP A 151 -13.09 -7.79 -35.73
CA TRP A 151 -12.37 -8.42 -36.84
C TRP A 151 -11.47 -9.58 -36.39
N ARG A 152 -10.80 -9.44 -35.23
CA ARG A 152 -9.88 -10.45 -34.68
C ARG A 152 -10.61 -11.64 -34.06
N PHE A 153 -11.80 -11.40 -33.52
CA PHE A 153 -12.64 -12.39 -32.84
C PHE A 153 -14.07 -12.34 -33.40
N PRO A 154 -14.27 -12.74 -34.66
CA PRO A 154 -15.57 -12.66 -35.33
C PRO A 154 -16.64 -13.55 -34.69
N ASP A 155 -16.24 -14.64 -34.04
CA ASP A 155 -17.14 -15.57 -33.34
C ASP A 155 -17.41 -15.19 -31.88
N ALA A 156 -16.77 -14.14 -31.37
CA ALA A 156 -16.94 -13.71 -29.99
C ALA A 156 -18.14 -12.77 -29.82
N ASP A 157 -18.81 -12.88 -28.69
CA ASP A 157 -19.95 -12.02 -28.35
C ASP A 157 -19.54 -10.53 -28.38
N ALA A 158 -20.37 -9.70 -29.02
CA ALA A 158 -20.12 -8.27 -29.18
C ALA A 158 -19.91 -7.54 -27.84
N THR A 159 -20.54 -8.03 -26.78
CA THR A 159 -20.38 -7.51 -25.41
C THR A 159 -18.96 -7.76 -24.89
N ILE A 160 -18.38 -8.93 -25.18
CA ILE A 160 -16.99 -9.26 -24.80
C ILE A 160 -16.01 -8.42 -25.60
N CYS A 161 -16.23 -8.25 -26.90
CA CYS A 161 -15.41 -7.38 -27.75
C CYS A 161 -15.41 -5.92 -27.26
N ALA A 162 -16.58 -5.39 -26.87
CA ALA A 162 -16.70 -4.06 -26.29
C ALA A 162 -16.02 -3.93 -24.92
N GLN A 163 -16.11 -4.96 -24.05
CA GLN A 163 -15.40 -5.00 -22.77
C GLN A 163 -13.88 -5.03 -22.94
N LEU A 164 -13.38 -5.79 -23.92
CA LEU A 164 -11.96 -5.83 -24.27
C LEU A 164 -11.50 -4.47 -24.80
N ALA A 165 -12.25 -3.85 -25.71
CA ALA A 165 -11.95 -2.51 -26.21
C ALA A 165 -11.89 -1.48 -25.06
N THR A 166 -12.84 -1.55 -24.11
CA THR A 166 -12.86 -0.71 -22.91
C THR A 166 -11.60 -0.92 -22.05
N THR A 167 -11.20 -2.18 -21.86
CA THR A 167 -10.00 -2.53 -21.09
C THR A 167 -8.73 -2.04 -21.77
N ILE A 168 -8.63 -2.16 -23.09
CA ILE A 168 -7.49 -1.69 -23.90
C ILE A 168 -7.40 -0.17 -23.84
N LYS A 169 -8.54 0.54 -23.97
CA LYS A 169 -8.64 1.99 -23.80
C LYS A 169 -8.11 2.41 -22.42
N PHE A 170 -8.60 1.79 -21.35
CA PHE A 170 -8.15 2.09 -19.99
C PHE A 170 -6.64 1.87 -19.80
N ARG A 171 -6.10 0.76 -20.31
CA ARG A 171 -4.66 0.45 -20.23
C ARG A 171 -3.81 1.46 -20.99
N ARG A 172 -4.23 1.88 -22.19
CA ARG A 172 -3.56 2.94 -22.97
C ARG A 172 -3.50 4.24 -22.18
N GLN A 173 -4.61 4.64 -21.58
CA GLN A 173 -4.70 5.86 -20.77
C GLN A 173 -3.80 5.79 -19.53
N HIS A 174 -3.80 4.65 -18.84
CA HIS A 174 -2.92 4.41 -17.71
C HIS A 174 -1.44 4.57 -18.08
N ILE A 175 -0.99 3.96 -19.19
CA ILE A 175 0.40 4.07 -19.66
C ILE A 175 0.75 5.52 -20.03
N ARG A 176 -0.14 6.25 -20.71
CA ARG A 176 0.07 7.67 -21.07
C ARG A 176 0.20 8.55 -19.83
N TYR A 177 -0.72 8.36 -18.88
CA TYR A 177 -0.70 9.07 -17.60
C TYR A 177 0.59 8.80 -16.83
N GLN A 178 1.03 7.55 -16.74
CA GLN A 178 2.30 7.17 -16.09
C GLN A 178 3.51 7.83 -16.76
N ARG A 179 3.62 7.76 -18.09
CA ARG A 179 4.74 8.37 -18.84
C ARG A 179 4.81 9.88 -18.62
N ARG A 180 3.67 10.56 -18.65
CA ARG A 180 3.61 12.01 -18.43
C ARG A 180 3.95 12.36 -16.99
N HIS A 181 3.38 11.65 -16.02
CA HIS A 181 3.68 11.85 -14.61
C HIS A 181 5.18 11.66 -14.32
N GLN A 182 5.79 10.61 -14.87
CA GLN A 182 7.24 10.38 -14.76
C GLN A 182 8.06 11.50 -15.42
N SER A 183 7.62 12.06 -16.55
CA SER A 183 8.30 13.21 -17.18
C SER A 183 8.25 14.48 -16.33
N THR A 184 7.12 14.72 -15.65
CA THR A 184 6.95 15.86 -14.74
C THR A 184 7.78 15.70 -13.47
N LEU A 185 7.86 14.48 -12.90
CA LEU A 185 8.72 14.20 -11.75
C LEU A 185 10.21 14.34 -12.10
N ARG A 186 10.63 13.90 -13.28
CA ARG A 186 12.01 14.04 -13.77
C ARG A 186 12.41 15.50 -14.06
N SER A 187 11.45 16.35 -14.43
CA SER A 187 11.71 17.79 -14.62
C SER A 187 11.73 18.54 -13.30
N ALA A 188 10.84 18.21 -12.36
CA ALA A 188 10.85 18.77 -11.01
C ALA A 188 12.13 18.42 -10.23
N ALA A 189 12.54 17.14 -10.24
CA ALA A 189 13.76 16.70 -9.56
C ALA A 189 15.08 17.27 -10.15
N ARG A 190 15.04 17.80 -11.38
CA ARG A 190 16.18 18.54 -11.96
C ARG A 190 16.23 19.99 -11.46
N HIS A 191 15.08 20.58 -11.15
CA HIS A 191 14.98 21.95 -10.65
C HIS A 191 15.37 22.05 -9.16
N ASP A 192 15.19 20.97 -8.40
CA ASP A 192 15.59 20.90 -6.98
C ASP A 192 17.09 20.57 -6.79
N ALA A 193 17.83 20.32 -7.88
CA ALA A 193 19.25 19.96 -7.87
C ALA A 193 20.18 21.06 -8.45
N GLU A 194 19.60 22.15 -8.95
CA GLU A 194 20.28 23.40 -9.37
C GLU A 194 20.13 24.46 -8.27
#